data_AF-A0A2D4SL25-F1
#
_entry.id   AF-A0A2D4SL25-F1
#
_cell.length_a   1.000
_cell.length_b   1.000
_cell.length_c   1.000
_cell.angle_alpha   90.00
_cell.angle_beta   90.00
_cell.angle_gamma   90.00
#
_symmetry.space_group_name_H-M   'P 1'
#
loop_
_entity.id
_entity.type
_entity.pdbx_description
1 polymer ?
#
loop_
_entity_poly.entity_id
_entity_poly.type
_entity_poly.pdbx_seq_one_letter_code
_entity_poly.pdbx_strand_id
1 'polypeptide(L)'
;MEQAPPLYKKKIPRVYFAGKVGKQNYRHALGLQSRDMTYINKLHHHNERPYIYGGPIIPSCDHGCWHFFFDGCTGFDGGYIYEDGRAYYLEPSNHDAIVGATMKQIQQSDFLFAWFDSYDAYGSIAEIGFAAGNGVPVYIGFREDVFPVQESTTGESWDDRKEHLIGRELWYISTIAHRSFLAQDPRDAFTRALRCHVKGSNEPTWKNMLDHNLRFVFPGTRS
;
A
#
# COMPACT_ATOMS: atom_id res chain seq x y z
N MET A 1 -21.08 -20.86 -38.16
CA MET A 1 -21.38 -19.77 -37.21
C MET A 1 -20.37 -19.90 -36.08
N GLU A 2 -19.39 -19.03 -36.05
CA GLU A 2 -18.35 -18.99 -35.02
C GLU A 2 -19.00 -18.44 -33.74
N GLN A 3 -19.08 -19.26 -32.68
CA GLN A 3 -19.64 -18.83 -31.41
C GLN A 3 -18.72 -17.76 -30.82
N ALA A 4 -19.29 -16.58 -30.52
CA ALA A 4 -18.56 -15.53 -29.84
C ALA A 4 -17.93 -16.11 -28.56
N PRO A 5 -16.64 -15.85 -28.29
CA PRO A 5 -15.99 -16.38 -27.10
C PRO A 5 -16.78 -15.94 -25.86
N PRO A 6 -16.91 -16.81 -24.84
CA PRO A 6 -17.65 -16.46 -23.64
C PRO A 6 -17.06 -15.17 -23.06
N LEU A 7 -17.93 -14.20 -22.79
CA LEU A 7 -17.61 -12.99 -22.04
C LEU A 7 -16.94 -13.43 -20.73
N TYR A 8 -15.61 -13.42 -20.71
CA TYR A 8 -14.82 -13.78 -19.53
C TYR A 8 -15.26 -12.81 -18.43
N LYS A 9 -16.02 -13.31 -17.45
CA LYS A 9 -16.39 -12.51 -16.28
C LYS A 9 -15.09 -12.10 -15.62
N LYS A 10 -14.73 -10.83 -15.81
CA LYS A 10 -13.52 -10.27 -15.23
C LYS A 10 -13.58 -10.47 -13.72
N LYS A 11 -12.64 -11.25 -13.19
CA LYS A 11 -12.53 -11.50 -11.75
C LYS A 11 -12.43 -10.16 -11.01
N ILE A 12 -13.22 -9.99 -9.95
CA ILE A 12 -13.12 -8.83 -9.05
C ILE A 12 -11.81 -8.98 -8.27
N PRO A 13 -10.87 -8.03 -8.34
CA PRO A 13 -9.58 -8.17 -7.70
C PRO A 13 -9.69 -8.07 -6.17
N ARG A 14 -8.96 -8.91 -5.46
CA ARG A 14 -8.69 -8.78 -4.02
C ARG A 14 -7.43 -7.95 -3.83
N VAL A 15 -7.52 -6.88 -3.05
CA VAL A 15 -6.44 -5.90 -2.89
C VAL A 15 -6.06 -5.82 -1.42
N TYR A 16 -4.79 -6.09 -1.11
CA TYR A 16 -4.24 -5.80 0.21
C TYR A 16 -3.81 -4.34 0.27
N PHE A 17 -4.33 -3.56 1.22
CA PHE A 17 -3.99 -2.15 1.40
C PHE A 17 -2.95 -1.98 2.51
N ALA A 18 -1.73 -1.61 2.13
CA ALA A 18 -0.60 -1.32 3.02
C ALA A 18 -0.32 0.19 3.12
N GLY A 19 0.36 0.61 4.18
CA GLY A 19 0.69 2.01 4.47
C GLY A 19 0.31 2.37 5.90
N LYS A 20 0.83 3.49 6.38
CA LYS A 20 0.72 3.91 7.79
C LYS A 20 -0.71 3.78 8.32
N VAL A 21 -0.85 3.05 9.42
CA VAL A 21 -2.14 2.92 10.11
C VAL A 21 -2.23 4.06 11.12
N GLY A 22 -3.35 4.77 11.12
CA GLY A 22 -3.58 5.93 11.97
C GLY A 22 -5.01 6.40 11.85
N LYS A 23 -5.42 7.28 12.78
CA LYS A 23 -6.73 7.92 12.75
C LYS A 23 -6.86 8.76 11.48
N GLN A 24 -7.95 8.58 10.72
CA GLN A 24 -8.20 9.34 9.48
C GLN A 24 -7.07 9.21 8.45
N ASN A 25 -6.48 8.02 8.30
CA ASN A 25 -5.42 7.78 7.32
C ASN A 25 -5.92 7.80 5.85
N TYR A 26 -5.01 7.58 4.91
CA TYR A 26 -5.27 7.62 3.46
C TYR A 26 -6.41 6.72 2.98
N ARG A 27 -6.70 5.62 3.70
CA ARG A 27 -7.78 4.69 3.33
C ARG A 27 -9.15 5.34 3.51
N HIS A 28 -9.30 6.31 4.42
CA HIS A 28 -10.52 7.13 4.50
C HIS A 28 -10.77 7.92 3.21
N ALA A 29 -9.71 8.41 2.57
CA ALA A 29 -9.85 9.09 1.29
C ALA A 29 -10.36 8.13 0.19
N LEU A 30 -10.07 6.84 0.30
CA LEU A 30 -10.60 5.79 -0.58
C LEU A 30 -12.03 5.33 -0.23
N GLY A 31 -12.69 5.96 0.75
CA GLY A 31 -14.01 5.56 1.22
C GLY A 31 -14.01 4.31 2.09
N LEU A 32 -12.84 3.85 2.52
CA LEU A 32 -12.67 2.69 3.40
C LEU A 32 -12.78 3.15 4.86
N GLN A 33 -14.00 3.46 5.29
CA GLN A 33 -14.28 3.90 6.66
C GLN A 33 -14.90 2.77 7.45
N SER A 34 -14.16 2.14 8.37
CA SER A 34 -14.74 1.12 9.24
C SER A 34 -15.44 1.78 10.43
N ARG A 35 -16.76 1.91 10.34
CA ARG A 35 -17.63 1.94 11.54
C ARG A 35 -17.94 0.54 12.04
N ASP A 36 -17.81 -0.43 11.15
CA ASP A 36 -18.05 -1.82 11.43
C ASP A 36 -16.84 -2.61 10.95
N MET A 37 -16.49 -3.54 11.80
CA MET A 37 -15.45 -4.52 11.68
C MET A 37 -15.64 -5.38 10.41
N THR A 38 -16.88 -5.52 9.91
CA THR A 38 -17.25 -6.31 8.72
C THR A 38 -16.68 -5.85 7.36
N TYR A 39 -15.79 -4.85 7.28
CA TYR A 39 -15.30 -4.27 6.02
C TYR A 39 -14.31 -5.16 5.23
N ILE A 40 -13.60 -6.05 5.91
CA ILE A 40 -12.67 -6.99 5.28
C ILE A 40 -13.46 -7.99 4.44
N ASN A 41 -12.92 -8.32 3.27
CA ASN A 41 -13.52 -9.27 2.32
C ASN A 41 -14.88 -8.85 1.75
N LYS A 42 -15.27 -7.58 1.90
CA LYS A 42 -16.46 -7.00 1.24
C LYS A 42 -16.12 -6.38 -0.11
N LEU A 43 -17.15 -6.27 -0.94
CA LEU A 43 -17.11 -5.59 -2.23
C LEU A 43 -17.11 -4.07 -2.01
N HIS A 44 -16.11 -3.40 -2.56
CA HIS A 44 -15.94 -1.95 -2.58
C HIS A 44 -15.87 -1.46 -4.03
N HIS A 45 -16.10 -0.17 -4.23
CA HIS A 45 -15.98 0.46 -5.54
C HIS A 45 -15.05 1.67 -5.48
N HIS A 46 -14.15 1.76 -6.45
CA HIS A 46 -13.31 2.93 -6.66
C HIS A 46 -13.48 3.39 -8.10
N ASN A 47 -14.06 4.58 -8.31
CA ASN A 47 -14.43 5.07 -9.65
C ASN A 47 -15.20 4.00 -10.46
N GLU A 48 -16.28 3.48 -9.88
CA GLU A 48 -17.14 2.42 -10.45
C GLU A 48 -16.48 1.04 -10.65
N ARG A 49 -15.20 0.88 -10.29
CA ARG A 49 -14.49 -0.39 -10.41
C ARG A 49 -14.61 -1.20 -9.12
N PRO A 50 -15.18 -2.42 -9.18
CA PRO A 50 -15.28 -3.27 -8.00
C PRO A 50 -13.91 -3.81 -7.57
N TYR A 51 -13.69 -3.93 -6.28
CA TYR A 51 -12.57 -4.63 -5.66
C TYR A 51 -12.98 -5.21 -4.30
N ILE A 52 -12.21 -6.17 -3.79
CA ILE A 52 -12.38 -6.73 -2.45
C ILE A 52 -11.24 -6.20 -1.58
N TYR A 53 -11.59 -5.58 -0.45
CA TYR A 53 -10.62 -5.02 0.49
C TYR A 53 -10.02 -6.11 1.38
N GLY A 54 -8.68 -6.13 1.47
CA GLY A 54 -7.90 -6.78 2.52
C GLY A 54 -6.90 -5.79 3.12
N GLY A 55 -6.42 -6.09 4.33
CA GLY A 55 -5.47 -5.23 5.04
C GLY A 55 -5.93 -4.86 6.44
N PRO A 56 -5.14 -4.02 7.14
CA PRO A 56 -5.43 -3.60 8.50
C PRO A 56 -6.77 -2.89 8.60
N ILE A 57 -7.57 -3.18 9.63
CA ILE A 57 -8.79 -2.43 9.92
C ILE A 57 -8.39 -1.09 10.54
N ILE A 58 -9.17 -0.06 10.24
CA ILE A 58 -8.94 1.29 10.73
C ILE A 58 -10.05 1.60 11.73
N PRO A 59 -9.72 1.86 13.01
CA PRO A 59 -10.71 2.41 13.93
C PRO A 59 -11.08 3.81 13.44
N SER A 60 -12.30 3.97 12.94
CA SER A 60 -12.84 5.29 12.62
C SER A 60 -13.99 5.64 13.56
N CYS A 61 -13.64 6.01 14.80
CA CYS A 61 -14.59 6.71 15.65
C CYS A 61 -14.50 8.21 15.34
N ASP A 62 -15.60 8.77 14.82
CA ASP A 62 -15.80 10.19 14.54
C ASP A 62 -15.78 11.08 15.80
N HIS A 63 -15.88 10.48 16.99
CA HIS A 63 -15.82 11.19 18.27
C HIS A 63 -14.40 11.38 18.81
N GLY A 64 -13.39 10.94 18.07
CA GLY A 64 -11.98 11.18 18.38
C GLY A 64 -11.44 10.54 19.66
N CYS A 65 -12.24 9.66 20.27
CA CYS A 65 -11.86 8.90 21.43
C CYS A 65 -11.09 7.63 21.06
N TRP A 66 -9.95 7.41 21.73
CA TRP A 66 -9.42 6.09 22.01
C TRP A 66 -10.34 5.45 23.05
N HIS A 67 -11.44 4.83 22.63
CA HIS A 67 -12.26 4.07 23.58
C HIS A 67 -11.57 2.73 23.85
N PHE A 68 -10.93 2.64 25.02
CA PHE A 68 -10.39 1.45 25.68
C PHE A 68 -11.43 0.37 26.02
N PHE A 69 -12.65 0.46 25.48
CA PHE A 69 -13.75 -0.44 25.80
C PHE A 69 -14.25 -1.07 24.50
N PHE A 70 -13.63 -2.19 24.15
CA PHE A 70 -14.03 -3.07 23.04
C PHE A 70 -14.00 -2.41 21.66
N ASP A 71 -12.82 -2.34 21.04
CA ASP A 71 -12.67 -2.69 19.62
C ASP A 71 -11.21 -2.47 19.20
N GLY A 72 -10.44 -3.56 19.28
CA GLY A 72 -9.10 -3.64 18.73
C GLY A 72 -9.03 -3.09 17.31
N CYS A 73 -8.02 -2.26 17.06
CA CYS A 73 -7.21 -2.28 15.85
C CYS A 73 -6.20 -1.15 15.93
N THR A 74 -5.03 -1.46 16.49
CA THR A 74 -3.71 -0.96 16.04
C THR A 74 -2.69 -1.45 17.06
N GLY A 75 -1.98 -2.54 16.76
CA GLY A 75 -0.63 -2.89 17.24
C GLY A 75 -0.24 -2.76 18.72
N PHE A 76 -1.15 -2.42 19.64
CA PHE A 76 -0.81 -2.06 21.02
C PHE A 76 -1.76 -2.65 22.06
N ASP A 77 -2.98 -3.09 21.68
CA ASP A 77 -3.93 -3.63 22.65
C ASP A 77 -4.92 -4.67 22.08
N GLY A 78 -4.44 -5.51 21.18
CA GLY A 78 -5.24 -6.55 20.52
C GLY A 78 -5.65 -6.18 19.11
N GLY A 79 -6.01 -7.20 18.33
CA GLY A 79 -6.42 -7.05 16.94
C GLY A 79 -7.55 -8.01 16.63
N TYR A 80 -8.33 -7.73 15.57
CA TYR A 80 -9.29 -8.71 15.09
C TYR A 80 -8.78 -9.39 13.83
N ILE A 81 -9.01 -10.70 13.77
CA ILE A 81 -8.82 -11.47 12.54
C ILE A 81 -10.18 -11.88 11.97
N TYR A 82 -10.25 -11.94 10.64
CA TYR A 82 -11.43 -12.36 9.91
C TYR A 82 -11.20 -13.73 9.30
N GLU A 83 -11.91 -14.72 9.83
CA GLU A 83 -11.93 -16.07 9.30
C GLU A 83 -13.39 -16.52 9.14
N ASP A 84 -13.72 -17.15 8.01
CA ASP A 84 -15.05 -17.68 7.72
C ASP A 84 -16.22 -16.70 7.92
N GLY A 85 -15.98 -15.41 7.63
CA GLY A 85 -16.98 -14.35 7.75
C GLY A 85 -17.25 -13.88 9.19
N ARG A 86 -16.43 -14.30 10.16
CA ARG A 86 -16.52 -13.91 11.57
C ARG A 86 -15.27 -13.18 12.02
N ALA A 87 -15.45 -12.26 12.96
CA ALA A 87 -14.38 -11.51 13.58
C ALA A 87 -13.98 -12.18 14.91
N TYR A 88 -12.68 -12.43 15.10
CA TYR A 88 -12.14 -13.01 16.33
C TYR A 88 -11.21 -12.01 16.98
N TYR A 89 -11.47 -11.68 18.25
CA TYR A 89 -10.56 -10.86 19.04
C TYR A 89 -9.29 -11.67 19.35
N LEU A 90 -8.15 -11.13 18.99
CA LEU A 90 -6.85 -11.59 19.43
C LEU A 90 -6.43 -10.73 20.60
N GLU A 91 -6.07 -11.38 21.70
CA GLU A 91 -5.44 -10.69 22.80
C GLU A 91 -4.19 -9.93 22.32
N PRO A 92 -3.90 -8.76 22.91
CA PRO A 92 -2.71 -7.95 22.61
C PRO A 92 -1.41 -8.75 22.54
N SER A 93 -1.29 -9.81 23.35
CA SER A 93 -0.13 -10.68 23.43
C SER A 93 0.07 -11.59 22.22
N ASN A 94 -0.93 -11.74 21.34
CA ASN A 94 -0.88 -12.70 20.24
C ASN A 94 -0.38 -12.07 18.93
N HIS A 95 0.83 -11.52 18.97
CA HIS A 95 1.50 -10.92 17.81
C HIS A 95 1.59 -11.92 16.64
N ASP A 96 1.85 -13.20 16.93
CA ASP A 96 1.99 -14.24 15.92
C ASP A 96 0.69 -14.45 15.12
N ALA A 97 -0.48 -14.41 15.77
CA ALA A 97 -1.74 -14.52 15.07
C ALA A 97 -2.04 -13.29 14.19
N ILE A 98 -1.67 -12.08 14.62
CA ILE A 98 -1.81 -10.86 13.82
C ILE A 98 -0.91 -10.92 12.58
N VAL A 99 0.36 -11.33 12.76
CA VAL A 99 1.32 -11.50 11.68
C VAL A 99 0.86 -12.59 10.72
N GLY A 100 0.44 -13.75 11.24
CA GLY A 100 -0.07 -14.87 10.44
C GLY A 100 -1.30 -14.50 9.62
N ALA A 101 -2.26 -13.79 10.20
CA ALA A 101 -3.44 -13.31 9.49
C ALA A 101 -3.09 -12.28 8.42
N THR A 102 -2.13 -11.40 8.69
CA THR A 102 -1.62 -10.43 7.71
C THR A 102 -0.99 -11.13 6.52
N MET A 103 -0.08 -12.08 6.77
CA MET A 103 0.56 -12.89 5.73
C MET A 103 -0.46 -13.66 4.88
N LYS A 104 -1.46 -14.28 5.53
CA LYS A 104 -2.56 -15.00 4.84
C LYS A 104 -3.36 -14.07 3.93
N GLN A 105 -3.70 -12.86 4.38
CA GLN A 105 -4.42 -11.89 3.55
C GLN A 105 -3.58 -11.41 2.35
N ILE A 106 -2.28 -11.18 2.53
CA ILE A 106 -1.38 -10.81 1.43
C ILE A 106 -1.32 -11.93 0.38
N GLN A 107 -1.13 -13.18 0.81
CA GLN A 107 -1.07 -14.34 -0.09
C GLN A 107 -2.38 -14.59 -0.86
N GLN A 108 -3.52 -14.26 -0.26
CA GLN A 108 -4.83 -14.39 -0.91
C GLN A 108 -5.18 -13.23 -1.84
N SER A 109 -4.37 -12.17 -1.87
CA SER A 109 -4.63 -10.97 -2.66
C SER A 109 -4.13 -11.12 -4.10
N ASP A 110 -4.85 -10.52 -5.05
CA ASP A 110 -4.41 -10.45 -6.46
C ASP A 110 -3.30 -9.41 -6.64
N PHE A 111 -3.25 -8.39 -5.78
CA PHE A 111 -2.11 -7.47 -5.65
C PHE A 111 -2.14 -6.74 -4.29
N LEU A 112 -0.99 -6.15 -3.94
CA LEU A 112 -0.84 -5.23 -2.81
C LEU A 112 -0.75 -3.79 -3.34
N PHE A 113 -1.52 -2.89 -2.73
CA PHE A 113 -1.42 -1.45 -2.94
C PHE A 113 -0.92 -0.79 -1.65
N ALA A 114 0.18 -0.04 -1.74
CA ALA A 114 0.71 0.72 -0.62
C ALA A 114 0.64 2.22 -0.88
N TRP A 115 0.29 3.01 0.15
CA TRP A 115 0.39 4.47 0.11
C TRP A 115 1.32 5.00 1.20
N PHE A 116 2.30 5.81 0.80
CA PHE A 116 3.26 6.45 1.69
C PHE A 116 3.15 7.98 1.58
N ASP A 117 2.66 8.57 2.66
CA ASP A 117 2.68 10.02 2.93
C ASP A 117 3.63 10.38 4.08
N SER A 118 4.38 9.40 4.56
CA SER A 118 5.32 9.49 5.68
C SER A 118 6.35 8.37 5.60
N TYR A 119 7.48 8.54 6.30
CA TYR A 119 8.61 7.58 6.30
C TYR A 119 8.46 6.46 7.34
N ASP A 120 7.57 6.64 8.33
CA ASP A 120 7.47 5.80 9.52
C ASP A 120 6.36 4.74 9.39
N ALA A 121 6.30 4.08 8.24
CA ALA A 121 5.37 2.97 7.96
C ALA A 121 6.10 1.61 7.93
N TYR A 122 6.93 1.34 8.94
CA TYR A 122 7.83 0.17 8.98
C TYR A 122 7.12 -1.18 8.81
N GLY A 123 5.95 -1.35 9.43
CA GLY A 123 5.14 -2.57 9.24
C GLY A 123 4.80 -2.79 7.76
N SER A 124 4.49 -1.73 7.03
CA SER A 124 4.17 -1.83 5.60
C SER A 124 5.38 -2.03 4.71
N ILE A 125 6.57 -1.63 5.13
CA ILE A 125 7.82 -2.01 4.47
C ILE A 125 8.01 -3.54 4.55
N ALA A 126 7.75 -4.14 5.72
CA ALA A 126 7.79 -5.59 5.89
C ALA A 126 6.70 -6.32 5.07
N GLU A 127 5.46 -5.80 5.06
CA GLU A 127 4.35 -6.32 4.24
C GLU A 127 4.71 -6.35 2.75
N ILE A 128 5.34 -5.27 2.24
CA ILE A 128 5.80 -5.18 0.84
C ILE A 128 6.89 -6.21 0.53
N GLY A 129 7.87 -6.35 1.41
CA GLY A 129 8.93 -7.37 1.26
C GLY A 129 8.35 -8.78 1.19
N PHE A 130 7.41 -9.09 2.08
CA PHE A 130 6.71 -10.38 2.09
C PHE A 130 5.88 -10.61 0.83
N ALA A 131 5.11 -9.61 0.38
CA ALA A 131 4.30 -9.69 -0.84
C ALA A 131 5.19 -9.95 -2.08
N ALA A 132 6.26 -9.18 -2.23
CA ALA A 132 7.20 -9.33 -3.35
C ALA A 132 7.86 -10.73 -3.34
N GLY A 133 8.30 -11.20 -2.17
CA GLY A 133 8.89 -12.54 -2.02
C GLY A 133 7.94 -13.70 -2.33
N ASN A 134 6.62 -13.49 -2.20
CA ASN A 134 5.59 -14.47 -2.54
C ASN A 134 5.04 -14.29 -3.97
N GLY A 135 5.60 -13.39 -4.78
CA GLY A 135 5.13 -13.13 -6.14
C GLY A 135 3.80 -12.39 -6.24
N VAL A 136 3.34 -11.76 -5.15
CA VAL A 136 2.15 -10.91 -5.17
C VAL A 136 2.53 -9.56 -5.79
N PRO A 137 1.87 -9.09 -6.88
CA PRO A 137 2.20 -7.81 -7.49
C PRO A 137 2.08 -6.64 -6.51
N VAL A 138 3.08 -5.76 -6.48
CA VAL A 138 3.14 -4.62 -5.54
C VAL A 138 3.06 -3.29 -6.30
N TYR A 139 2.10 -2.47 -5.92
CA TYR A 139 1.92 -1.11 -6.44
C TYR A 139 2.06 -0.11 -5.31
N ILE A 140 2.95 0.89 -5.46
CA ILE A 140 3.21 1.89 -4.42
C ILE A 140 2.83 3.28 -4.93
N GLY A 141 2.03 4.02 -4.18
CA GLY A 141 1.89 5.46 -4.33
C GLY A 141 2.67 6.21 -3.25
N PHE A 142 3.41 7.23 -3.64
CA PHE A 142 4.07 8.17 -2.76
C PHE A 142 3.41 9.54 -2.91
N ARG A 143 3.15 10.21 -1.78
CA ARG A 143 2.69 11.59 -1.79
C ARG A 143 3.81 12.49 -2.34
N GLU A 144 3.49 13.41 -3.24
CA GLU A 144 4.50 14.25 -3.93
C GLU A 144 5.44 15.01 -2.98
N ASP A 145 4.92 15.46 -1.84
CA ASP A 145 5.65 16.19 -0.80
C ASP A 145 6.32 15.30 0.25
N VAL A 146 6.17 13.96 0.16
CA VAL A 146 6.82 13.06 1.13
C VAL A 146 8.34 13.17 1.00
N PHE A 147 8.83 13.44 -0.21
CA PHE A 147 10.23 13.68 -0.50
C PHE A 147 10.57 15.14 -0.19
N PRO A 148 11.42 15.42 0.80
CA PRO A 148 11.79 16.80 1.10
C PRO A 148 12.42 17.43 -0.14
N VAL A 149 11.83 18.55 -0.60
CA VAL A 149 12.47 19.44 -1.56
C VAL A 149 13.69 20.01 -0.86
N GLN A 150 14.89 19.57 -1.23
CA GLN A 150 16.10 20.21 -0.74
C GLN A 150 16.19 21.60 -1.36
N GLU A 151 15.78 22.62 -0.62
CA GLU A 151 16.21 23.99 -0.89
C GLU A 151 17.72 24.06 -0.57
N SER A 152 18.54 24.04 -1.62
CA SER A 152 19.99 24.19 -1.49
C SER A 152 20.32 25.62 -1.05
N THR A 153 20.33 25.87 0.27
CA THR A 153 20.72 27.17 0.84
C THR A 153 22.22 27.31 1.05
N THR A 154 22.97 26.20 0.96
CA THR A 154 24.44 26.20 0.97
C THR A 154 24.90 25.74 -0.40
N GLY A 155 25.82 26.46 -1.05
CA GLY A 155 26.40 26.12 -2.36
C GLY A 155 27.24 24.84 -2.38
N GLU A 156 26.92 23.86 -1.52
CA GLU A 156 27.53 22.54 -1.49
C GLU A 156 26.97 21.68 -2.62
N SER A 157 27.86 20.88 -3.21
CA SER A 157 27.56 20.02 -4.37
C SER A 157 26.30 19.18 -4.16
N TRP A 158 25.48 19.08 -5.22
CA TRP A 158 24.29 18.25 -5.29
C TRP A 158 24.57 16.73 -5.18
N ASP A 159 25.84 16.31 -5.31
CA ASP A 159 26.22 14.90 -5.29
C ASP A 159 26.25 14.27 -3.89
N ASP A 160 26.53 15.02 -2.82
CA ASP A 160 26.65 14.45 -1.47
C ASP A 160 25.31 14.39 -0.71
N ARG A 161 24.25 15.03 -1.22
CA ARG A 161 23.02 15.31 -0.46
C ARG A 161 21.78 14.52 -0.88
N LYS A 162 21.83 13.78 -1.99
CA LYS A 162 20.75 12.87 -2.43
C LYS A 162 20.59 11.62 -1.54
N GLU A 163 21.59 11.30 -0.71
CA GLU A 163 21.60 10.09 0.12
C GLU A 163 20.95 10.26 1.51
N HIS A 164 20.64 11.48 1.95
CA HIS A 164 20.41 11.72 3.39
C HIS A 164 18.97 11.95 3.85
N LEU A 165 18.02 12.35 2.99
CA LEU A 165 16.67 12.68 3.49
C LEU A 165 15.50 12.17 2.63
N ILE A 166 15.78 11.67 1.42
CA ILE A 166 14.87 10.76 0.74
C ILE A 166 15.24 9.33 1.16
N GLY A 167 14.38 8.67 1.91
CA GLY A 167 14.04 7.28 1.55
C GLY A 167 15.14 6.20 1.50
N ARG A 168 16.03 6.08 2.50
CA ARG A 168 16.94 4.92 2.66
C ARG A 168 16.24 3.56 2.67
N GLU A 169 14.95 3.53 2.99
CA GLU A 169 14.16 2.29 2.95
C GLU A 169 13.11 2.35 1.83
N LEU A 170 12.65 3.56 1.47
CA LEU A 170 11.67 3.73 0.41
C LEU A 170 12.24 3.38 -0.98
N TRP A 171 13.55 3.62 -1.22
CA TRP A 171 14.20 3.17 -2.46
C TRP A 171 14.18 1.64 -2.59
N TYR A 172 14.30 0.93 -1.47
CA TYR A 172 14.31 -0.52 -1.48
C TYR A 172 12.93 -1.05 -1.88
N ILE A 173 11.87 -0.58 -1.24
CA ILE A 173 10.50 -0.99 -1.58
C ILE A 173 10.11 -0.55 -3.00
N SER A 174 10.56 0.61 -3.47
CA SER A 174 10.30 1.03 -4.86
C SER A 174 11.00 0.11 -5.85
N THR A 175 12.21 -0.34 -5.53
CA THR A 175 13.00 -1.26 -6.37
C THR A 175 12.35 -2.63 -6.52
N ILE A 176 11.75 -3.16 -5.45
CA ILE A 176 11.04 -4.46 -5.49
C ILE A 176 9.57 -4.35 -5.90
N ALA A 177 9.01 -3.15 -5.95
CA ALA A 177 7.64 -2.94 -6.41
C ALA A 177 7.50 -3.23 -7.91
N HIS A 178 6.35 -3.76 -8.30
CA HIS A 178 6.01 -3.89 -9.72
C HIS A 178 5.87 -2.53 -10.39
N ARG A 179 5.26 -1.55 -9.69
CA ARG A 179 5.17 -0.15 -10.10
C ARG A 179 5.13 0.76 -8.88
N SER A 180 5.63 1.98 -9.08
CA SER A 180 5.57 3.07 -8.12
C SER A 180 5.08 4.34 -8.80
N PHE A 181 4.37 5.18 -8.06
CA PHE A 181 3.73 6.39 -8.55
C PHE A 181 4.01 7.55 -7.61
N LEU A 182 4.30 8.72 -8.16
CA LEU A 182 4.09 9.99 -7.46
C LEU A 182 2.65 10.43 -7.71
N ALA A 183 1.96 10.86 -6.66
CA ALA A 183 0.62 11.43 -6.74
C ALA A 183 0.37 12.41 -5.58
N GLN A 184 -0.56 13.34 -5.76
CA GLN A 184 -0.98 14.24 -4.67
C GLN A 184 -1.86 13.54 -3.65
N ASP A 185 -2.61 12.54 -4.10
CA ASP A 185 -3.62 11.87 -3.28
C ASP A 185 -3.68 10.35 -3.58
N PRO A 186 -4.12 9.54 -2.59
CA PRO A 186 -4.15 8.08 -2.73
C PRO A 186 -5.17 7.57 -3.77
N ARG A 187 -6.19 8.35 -4.14
CA ARG A 187 -7.22 7.95 -5.13
C ARG A 187 -6.62 7.91 -6.52
N ASP A 188 -5.79 8.87 -6.88
CA ASP A 188 -5.09 8.86 -8.17
C ASP A 188 -4.13 7.67 -8.24
N ALA A 189 -3.26 7.51 -7.22
CA ALA A 189 -2.32 6.40 -7.16
C ALA A 189 -3.02 5.03 -7.23
N PHE A 190 -4.14 4.86 -6.53
CA PHE A 190 -4.91 3.61 -6.57
C PHE A 190 -5.61 3.41 -7.93
N THR A 191 -6.10 4.47 -8.57
CA THR A 191 -6.64 4.40 -9.93
C THR A 191 -5.60 3.86 -10.92
N ARG A 192 -4.36 4.33 -10.80
CA ARG A 192 -3.23 3.89 -11.63
C ARG A 192 -2.86 2.44 -11.34
N ALA A 193 -2.78 2.05 -10.07
CA ALA A 193 -2.56 0.65 -9.67
C ALA A 193 -3.61 -0.30 -10.28
N LEU A 194 -4.90 0.03 -10.14
CA LEU A 194 -6.00 -0.76 -10.71
C LEU A 194 -5.93 -0.87 -12.23
N ARG A 195 -5.53 0.20 -12.94
CA ARG A 195 -5.37 0.18 -14.41
C ARG A 195 -4.23 -0.75 -14.82
N CYS A 196 -3.07 -0.63 -14.17
CA CYS A 196 -1.91 -1.47 -14.44
C CYS A 196 -2.21 -2.95 -14.23
N HIS A 197 -2.85 -3.30 -13.10
CA HIS A 197 -3.18 -4.69 -12.80
C HIS A 197 -4.19 -5.28 -13.79
N VAL A 198 -5.24 -4.52 -14.15
CA VAL A 198 -6.30 -4.97 -15.05
C VAL A 198 -5.82 -5.20 -16.47
N LYS A 199 -5.03 -4.26 -17.03
CA LYS A 199 -4.71 -4.28 -18.46
C LYS A 199 -3.51 -5.16 -18.78
N GLY A 200 -2.81 -5.70 -17.76
CA GLY A 200 -1.45 -6.20 -17.92
C GLY A 200 -0.55 -5.17 -18.63
N SER A 201 -0.90 -3.88 -18.51
CA SER A 201 -0.42 -2.87 -19.46
C SER A 201 1.04 -2.56 -19.19
N ASN A 202 1.82 -2.53 -20.27
CA ASN A 202 3.16 -1.96 -20.34
C ASN A 202 3.16 -0.43 -20.15
N GLU A 203 2.42 0.12 -19.18
CA GLU A 203 2.63 1.51 -18.78
C GLU A 203 4.08 1.63 -18.26
N PRO A 204 4.82 2.65 -18.71
CA PRO A 204 6.22 2.82 -18.36
C PRO A 204 6.38 2.80 -16.84
N THR A 205 7.28 1.94 -16.37
CA THR A 205 7.77 1.95 -14.99
C THR A 205 8.37 3.32 -14.67
N TRP A 206 8.33 3.72 -13.41
CA TRP A 206 9.13 4.84 -12.90
C TRP A 206 10.63 4.73 -13.25
N LYS A 207 11.15 3.51 -13.48
CA LYS A 207 12.48 3.27 -14.08
C LYS A 207 12.70 4.07 -15.36
N ASN A 208 11.69 4.18 -16.24
CA ASN A 208 11.79 4.96 -17.48
C ASN A 208 11.73 6.49 -17.25
N MET A 209 11.30 6.97 -16.08
CA MET A 209 11.28 8.40 -15.74
C MET A 209 12.58 8.85 -15.06
N LEU A 210 13.25 7.96 -14.32
CA LEU A 210 14.61 8.21 -13.84
C LEU A 210 15.60 8.36 -15.00
N ASP A 211 15.43 7.60 -16.09
CA ASP A 211 16.28 7.71 -17.28
C ASP A 211 16.15 9.06 -18.01
N HIS A 212 15.06 9.81 -17.81
CA HIS A 212 14.82 11.07 -18.53
C HIS A 212 14.89 12.34 -17.68
N ASN A 213 14.81 12.30 -16.35
CA ASN A 213 14.95 13.51 -15.50
C ASN A 213 15.67 13.33 -14.16
N LEU A 214 16.08 12.12 -13.77
CA LEU A 214 16.84 11.88 -12.54
C LEU A 214 17.86 10.77 -12.79
N ARG A 215 18.98 11.12 -13.43
CA ARG A 215 20.17 10.25 -13.44
C ARG A 215 20.61 10.06 -11.98
N PHE A 216 20.25 8.91 -11.41
CA PHE A 216 20.98 8.33 -10.29
C PHE A 216 22.24 7.72 -10.90
N VAL A 217 23.29 8.53 -11.03
CA VAL A 217 24.64 8.01 -11.23
C VAL A 217 25.01 7.37 -9.90
N PHE A 218 25.07 6.04 -9.83
CA PHE A 218 25.73 5.37 -8.71
C PHE A 218 27.24 5.56 -8.90
N PRO A 219 27.94 6.31 -8.04
CA PRO A 219 29.39 6.40 -8.12
C PRO A 219 29.96 5.10 -7.56
N GLY A 220 30.29 4.12 -8.41
CA GLY A 220 30.90 2.90 -7.88
C GLY A 220 31.33 1.79 -8.84
N THR A 221 30.71 1.61 -10.01
CA THR A 221 31.17 0.58 -10.95
C THR A 221 32.11 1.19 -11.99
N ARG A 222 33.39 1.27 -11.64
CA ARG A 222 34.45 1.39 -12.64
C ARG A 222 34.64 0.02 -13.29
N SER A 223 34.28 -0.09 -14.57
CA SER A 223 34.94 -1.02 -15.50
C SER A 223 36.27 -0.42 -15.95
#